data_AF-A0A2E8E665-F1
#
_entry.id   AF-A0A2E8E665-F1
#
_cell.length_a   1.000
_cell.length_b   1.000
_cell.length_c   1.000
_cell.angle_alpha   90.00
_cell.angle_beta   90.00
_cell.angle_gamma   90.00
#
_symmetry.space_group_name_H-M   'P 1'
#
loop_
_entity.id
_entity.type
_entity.pdbx_description
1 polymer ?
#
loop_
_entity_poly.entity_id
_entity_poly.type
_entity_poly.pdbx_seq_one_letter_code
_entity_poly.pdbx_strand_id
1 'polypeptide(L)' 'MTLRGGTRFRQTKLSGHRQLTDIHLLGLARAQSGRLTTFDRRIPLKAVVGATARALTAIAPAN' A
#
# COMPACT_ATOMS: atom_id res chain seq x y z
N MET A 1 -13.87 -14.75 6.84
CA MET A 1 -13.69 -13.59 5.92
C MET A 1 -12.25 -13.56 5.47
N THR A 2 -11.94 -14.28 4.38
CA THR A 2 -10.58 -14.49 3.89
C THR A 2 -10.43 -13.74 2.57
N LEU A 3 -9.73 -12.61 2.58
CA LEU A 3 -9.22 -11.96 1.38
C LEU A 3 -8.18 -12.90 0.74
N ARG A 4 -8.65 -13.79 -0.14
CA ARG A 4 -7.83 -14.70 -0.95
C ARG A 4 -6.86 -13.86 -1.79
N GLY A 5 -5.61 -13.84 -1.37
CA GLY A 5 -4.54 -13.18 -2.11
C GLY A 5 -3.36 -12.80 -1.24
N GLY A 6 -2.72 -13.78 -0.57
CA GLY A 6 -1.29 -13.82 -0.17
C GLY A 6 -0.59 -12.54 0.33
N THR A 7 -1.31 -11.55 0.83
CA THR A 7 -0.75 -10.25 1.16
C THR A 7 -0.62 -10.16 2.66
N ARG A 8 0.61 -10.33 3.13
CA ARG A 8 0.95 -10.24 4.55
C ARG A 8 1.26 -8.78 4.87
N PHE A 9 0.65 -8.27 5.93
CA PHE A 9 0.89 -6.91 6.42
C PHE A 9 1.77 -6.97 7.66
N ARG A 10 2.72 -6.05 7.78
CA ARG A 10 3.52 -5.90 9.02
C ARG A 10 2.78 -4.99 9.97
N GLN A 11 2.04 -5.59 10.90
CA GLN A 11 1.24 -4.86 11.90
C GLN A 11 2.08 -3.90 12.76
N THR A 12 3.36 -4.20 12.98
CA THR A 12 4.32 -3.33 13.69
C THR A 12 4.65 -2.02 12.97
N LYS A 13 4.15 -1.82 11.73
CA LYS A 13 4.32 -0.59 10.95
C LYS A 13 3.02 0.19 10.76
N LEU A 14 1.96 -0.19 11.49
CA LEU A 14 0.68 0.49 11.51
C LEU A 14 0.65 1.48 12.67
N SER A 15 0.90 2.76 12.40
CA SER A 15 0.88 3.86 13.37
C SER A 15 -0.47 4.60 13.44
N GLY A 16 -1.51 4.21 12.70
CA GLY A 16 -2.85 4.81 12.85
C GLY A 16 -3.89 4.36 11.82
N HIS A 17 -5.16 4.69 12.06
CA HIS A 17 -6.30 4.27 11.21
C HIS A 17 -6.14 4.72 9.74
N ARG A 18 -5.53 5.89 9.50
CA ARG A 18 -5.33 6.43 8.15
C ARG A 18 -4.37 5.58 7.33
N GLN A 19 -3.36 5.01 8.00
CA GLN A 19 -2.41 4.08 7.36
C GLN A 19 -3.05 2.73 7.04
N LEU A 20 -4.10 2.32 7.75
CA LEU A 20 -4.81 1.07 7.47
C LEU A 20 -5.42 1.09 6.06
N THR A 21 -6.08 2.20 5.69
CA THR A 21 -6.65 2.37 4.35
C THR A 21 -5.57 2.37 3.27
N ASP A 22 -4.51 3.14 3.46
CA ASP A 22 -3.41 3.23 2.49
C ASP A 22 -2.70 1.88 2.27
N ILE A 23 -2.48 1.13 3.34
CA ILE A 23 -1.83 -0.18 3.31
C ILE A 23 -2.75 -1.24 2.69
N HIS A 24 -4.06 -1.14 2.95
CA HIS A 24 -5.05 -1.97 2.29
C HIS A 24 -5.05 -1.74 0.77
N LEU A 25 -5.08 -0.47 0.32
CA LEU A 25 -5.03 -0.12 -1.10
C LEU A 25 -3.71 -0.57 -1.75
N LEU A 26 -2.57 -0.43 -1.06
CA LEU A 26 -1.28 -0.90 -1.56
C LEU A 26 -1.24 -2.44 -1.66
N GLY A 27 -1.80 -3.13 -0.67
CA GLY A 27 -1.93 -4.58 -0.67
C GLY A 27 -2.84 -5.08 -1.79
N LEU A 28 -3.96 -4.39 -2.02
CA LEU A 28 -4.90 -4.67 -3.10
C LEU A 28 -4.24 -4.47 -4.47
N ALA A 29 -3.53 -3.36 -4.66
CA ALA A 29 -2.78 -3.09 -5.89
C ALA A 29 -1.76 -4.20 -6.16
N ARG A 30 -0.98 -4.61 -5.15
CA ARG A 30 -0.04 -5.75 -5.27
C ARG A 30 -0.76 -7.04 -5.65
N ALA A 31 -1.85 -7.38 -4.97
CA ALA A 31 -2.60 -8.62 -5.20
C ALA A 31 -3.13 -8.71 -6.65
N GLN A 32 -3.44 -7.56 -7.25
CA GLN A 32 -3.89 -7.46 -8.65
C GLN A 32 -2.73 -7.27 -9.65
N SER A 33 -1.47 -7.37 -9.22
CA SER A 33 -0.29 -7.01 -10.03
C SER A 33 -0.32 -5.58 -10.59
N GLY A 34 -1.07 -4.70 -9.94
CA GLY A 34 -1.20 -3.29 -10.27
C GLY A 34 -0.31 -2.39 -9.42
N ARG A 35 -0.57 -1.08 -9.52
CA ARG A 35 0.20 -0.01 -8.86
C ARG A 35 -0.74 0.98 -8.21
N LEU A 36 -0.49 1.30 -6.94
CA LEU A 36 -1.19 2.37 -6.24
C LEU A 36 -0.56 3.71 -6.60
N THR A 37 -1.34 4.59 -7.21
CA THR A 37 -0.94 5.97 -7.50
C THR A 37 -1.59 6.90 -6.49
N THR A 38 -0.81 7.69 -5.76
CA THR A 38 -1.29 8.53 -4.64
C THR A 38 -0.58 9.87 -4.58
N PHE A 39 -1.23 10.88 -3.99
CA PHE A 39 -0.57 12.13 -3.60
C PHE A 39 0.10 12.03 -2.21
N ASP A 40 -0.24 11.02 -1.41
CA ASP A 40 0.31 10.87 -0.07
C ASP A 40 1.69 10.18 -0.10
N ARG A 41 2.73 10.94 0.26
CA ARG A 41 4.12 10.45 0.33
C ARG A 41 4.43 9.68 1.61
N ARG A 42 3.48 9.59 2.55
CA ARG A 42 3.66 8.94 3.85
C ARG A 42 3.32 7.46 3.83
N ILE A 43 2.81 6.92 2.71
CA ILE A 43 2.44 5.50 2.62
C ILE A 43 3.70 4.63 2.81
N PRO A 44 3.77 3.83 3.90
CA PRO A 44 4.96 3.05 4.20
C PRO A 44 4.98 1.77 3.34
N LEU A 45 5.78 1.79 2.27
CA LEU A 45 5.95 0.65 1.35
C LEU A 45 6.36 -0.65 2.08
N LYS A 46 7.13 -0.51 3.18
CA LYS A 46 7.58 -1.63 4.02
C LYS A 46 6.47 -2.29 4.86
N ALA A 47 5.27 -1.70 4.91
CA ALA A 47 4.16 -2.26 5.66
C ALA A 47 3.44 -3.39 4.91
N VAL A 48 3.60 -3.47 3.58
CA VAL A 48 3.12 -4.57 2.75
C VAL A 48 4.29 -5.50 2.40
N VAL A 49 4.21 -6.77 2.82
CA VAL A 49 5.26 -7.75 2.54
C VAL A 49 5.33 -8.01 1.04
N GLY A 50 6.52 -7.82 0.46
CA GLY A 50 6.76 -8.02 -0.97
C GLY A 50 6.23 -6.88 -1.85
N ALA A 51 5.78 -5.76 -1.28
CA ALA A 51 5.62 -4.54 -2.05
C ALA A 51 7.01 -4.03 -2.46
N THR A 52 7.14 -3.68 -3.73
CA THR A 52 8.34 -3.05 -4.30
C THR A 52 8.00 -1.63 -4.75
N ALA A 53 8.99 -0.83 -5.12
CA ALA A 53 8.77 0.51 -5.70
C ALA A 53 7.90 0.50 -6.98
N ARG A 54 7.64 -0.69 -7.58
CA ARG A 54 6.68 -0.83 -8.68
C ARG A 54 5.21 -0.79 -8.23
N ALA A 55 4.93 -1.10 -6.97
CA ALA A 55 3.57 -1.17 -6.44
C ALA A 55 3.04 0.20 -5.95
N LEU A 56 3.90 1.22 -5.83
CA LEU A 56 3.54 2.55 -5.33
C LEU A 56 4.17 3.64 -6.21
N THR A 57 3.35 4.59 -6.64
CA THR A 57 3.80 5.81 -7.31
C THR A 57 3.20 7.01 -6.61
N ALA A 58 4.07 7.90 -6.12
CA ALA A 58 3.66 9.21 -5.66
C ALA A 58 3.56 10.16 -6.86
N ILE A 59 2.40 10.81 -7.04
CA ILE A 59 2.20 11.86 -8.05
C ILE A 59 2.23 13.24 -7.40
N ALA A 60 2.72 14.23 -8.14
CA ALA A 60 2.63 15.64 -7.78
C ALA A 60 1.41 16.26 -8.46
N PRO A 61 0.79 17.30 -7.86
CA PRO A 61 -0.24 18.07 -8.56
C PRO A 61 0.35 18.68 -9.84
N ALA A 62 -0.44 18.67 -10.92
CA ALA A 62 -0.12 19.42 -12.12
C ALA A 62 -0.35 20.91 -11.81
N ASN A 63 0.74 21.69 -11.89
CA ASN A 63 0.73 23.14 -11.72
C ASN A 63 0.07 23.83 -12.92
#